data_AF-A0A257MVA6-F1
#
_entry.id   AF-A0A257MVA6-F1
#
_cell.length_a   1.000
_cell.length_b   1.000
_cell.length_c   1.000
_cell.angle_alpha   90.00
_cell.angle_beta   90.00
_cell.angle_gamma   90.00
#
_symmetry.space_group_name_H-M   'P 1'
#
loop_
_entity.id
_entity.type
_entity.pdbx_description
1 polymer ?
#
loop_
_entity_poly.entity_id
_entity_poly.type
_entity_poly.pdbx_seq_one_letter_code
_entity_poly.pdbx_strand_id
1 'polypeptide(L)'
;MPELIKPGDVLSMKVSSPEPTRVVVFAVDEGILQVARYENPDPLGHFFKKRQLQVDTTQILDLILPEFRKLMQAAAGGDGEEDEGAFLNPFKRKHDKPAVYWSGIVDLVGEKEFTYTVPETFNGTMRVMAVAVNDSRIASVSEKTQVRGDLIVTPNTPYMIAPADEFTVSVAVANHVKDSGDKAAAQISLTVPPQLIIKDEPKKSVVIAEGHEGVATFKLQAATGQAVVLGNATLTFTAEVAGKTTTMRSEMSVRPASPKIADLRFGSFIGKQDIAIDRVLYTQHRKVSAGISPLPLVSVSGLTDYLDNFEHACTEQLLSKAVPMLVFSKHPEFAEEKHVNTSEADFLRLVAVLRTTRQNAEGGFGLWGPSPEAHEFASVYAANVLMEAKASGIAIPEDMLERTKNYLQTLAASPASELEAVRVRAYAAYLLTRQGEVTTAILSTLRENLRANFKEELWRNDLVAVYLAASYQLLQQQAIADDLISTPIKQLGVNAAAYSYQDYYDPLIHDAQTVYLLAKHFPARLQAMPTTIFQT
;
A
#
# COMPACT_ATOMS: atom_id res chain seq x y z
N MET A 1 -38.11 -24.18 6.97
CA MET A 1 -37.52 -23.54 5.77
C MET A 1 -37.55 -24.54 4.62
N PRO A 2 -37.58 -24.14 3.32
CA PRO A 2 -37.44 -25.10 2.23
C PRO A 2 -36.06 -25.78 2.24
N GLU A 3 -36.03 -27.09 1.96
CA GLU A 3 -34.77 -27.86 1.86
C GLU A 3 -33.97 -27.50 0.59
N LEU A 4 -34.66 -27.17 -0.50
CA LEU A 4 -34.08 -26.89 -1.81
C LEU A 4 -34.76 -25.67 -2.45
N ILE A 5 -33.96 -24.72 -2.93
CA ILE A 5 -34.40 -23.55 -3.70
C ILE A 5 -33.49 -23.33 -4.92
N LYS A 6 -33.93 -22.51 -5.88
CA LYS A 6 -33.10 -22.15 -7.04
C LYS A 6 -32.35 -20.84 -6.81
N PRO A 7 -31.20 -20.63 -7.47
CA PRO A 7 -30.57 -19.31 -7.51
C PRO A 7 -31.56 -18.26 -8.04
N GLY A 8 -31.61 -17.08 -7.43
CA GLY A 8 -32.58 -16.04 -7.74
C GLY A 8 -33.92 -16.15 -6.99
N ASP A 9 -34.24 -17.30 -6.39
CA ASP A 9 -35.48 -17.46 -5.61
C ASP A 9 -35.40 -16.69 -4.27
N VAL A 10 -36.59 -16.43 -3.71
CA VAL A 10 -36.73 -15.85 -2.38
C VAL A 10 -36.70 -16.96 -1.33
N LEU A 11 -35.65 -16.97 -0.51
CA LEU A 11 -35.56 -17.80 0.69
C LEU A 11 -36.46 -17.22 1.79
N SER A 12 -37.52 -17.97 2.15
CA SER A 12 -38.40 -17.67 3.28
C SER A 12 -37.96 -18.38 4.55
N MET A 13 -37.74 -17.60 5.61
CA MET A 13 -37.29 -18.05 6.93
C MET A 13 -38.33 -17.63 7.97
N LYS A 14 -39.04 -18.60 8.55
CA LYS A 14 -40.04 -18.36 9.58
C LYS A 14 -39.46 -18.58 10.96
N VAL A 15 -39.63 -17.60 11.84
CA VAL A 15 -39.25 -17.71 13.26
C VAL A 15 -40.49 -17.47 14.11
N SER A 16 -40.71 -18.34 15.10
CA SER A 16 -41.81 -18.22 16.05
C SER A 16 -41.28 -18.17 17.48
N SER A 17 -41.90 -17.30 18.29
CA SER A 17 -41.69 -17.24 19.73
C SER A 17 -43.03 -16.99 20.44
N PRO A 18 -43.34 -17.75 21.51
CA PRO A 18 -44.59 -17.56 22.27
C PRO A 18 -44.57 -16.29 23.13
N GLU A 19 -43.39 -15.76 23.46
CA GLU A 19 -43.20 -14.58 24.30
C GLU A 19 -42.58 -13.44 23.47
N PRO A 20 -42.82 -12.16 23.82
CA PRO A 20 -42.12 -11.04 23.21
C PRO A 20 -40.60 -11.22 23.31
N THR A 21 -39.93 -11.28 22.16
CA THR A 21 -38.53 -11.69 22.05
C THR A 21 -37.83 -10.85 20.99
N ARG A 22 -36.54 -10.54 21.20
CA ARG A 22 -35.69 -9.96 20.15
C ARG A 22 -34.96 -11.07 19.43
N VAL A 23 -35.08 -11.07 18.11
CA VAL A 23 -34.51 -12.10 17.25
C VAL A 23 -33.57 -11.47 16.24
N VAL A 24 -32.55 -12.23 15.89
CA VAL A 24 -31.69 -11.94 14.78
C VAL A 24 -31.49 -13.17 13.91
N VAL A 25 -31.58 -13.00 12.60
CA VAL A 25 -31.48 -14.06 11.59
C VAL A 25 -30.36 -13.73 10.63
N PHE A 26 -29.53 -14.74 10.38
CA PHE A 26 -28.45 -14.74 9.41
C PHE A 26 -28.72 -15.82 8.37
N ALA A 27 -28.41 -15.57 7.11
CA ALA A 27 -28.27 -16.62 6.11
C ALA A 27 -26.95 -16.40 5.37
N VAL A 28 -26.04 -17.37 5.45
CA VAL A 28 -24.68 -17.22 4.94
C VAL A 28 -24.29 -18.45 4.14
N ASP A 29 -23.57 -18.25 3.03
CA ASP A 29 -22.88 -19.32 2.33
C ASP A 29 -21.99 -20.13 3.28
N GLU A 30 -22.22 -21.44 3.33
CA GLU A 30 -21.43 -22.39 4.10
C GLU A 30 -19.92 -22.33 3.74
N GLY A 31 -19.58 -22.05 2.49
CA GLY A 31 -18.19 -21.92 2.04
C GLY A 31 -17.46 -20.76 2.72
N ILE A 32 -18.11 -19.60 2.83
CA ILE A 32 -17.59 -18.44 3.56
C ILE A 32 -17.37 -18.79 5.04
N LEU A 33 -18.36 -19.44 5.66
CA LEU A 33 -18.28 -19.85 7.06
C LEU A 33 -17.13 -20.84 7.30
N GLN A 34 -16.88 -21.77 6.38
CA GLN A 34 -15.80 -22.75 6.50
C GLN A 34 -14.42 -22.11 6.41
N VAL A 35 -14.21 -21.17 5.47
CA VAL A 35 -12.94 -20.43 5.35
C VAL A 35 -12.67 -19.62 6.63
N ALA A 36 -13.70 -18.96 7.16
CA ALA A 36 -13.62 -18.20 8.40
C ALA A 36 -13.56 -19.09 9.67
N ARG A 37 -13.67 -20.42 9.53
CA ARG A 37 -13.80 -21.38 10.64
C ARG A 37 -14.90 -20.98 11.64
N TYR A 38 -16.01 -20.46 11.10
CA TYR A 38 -17.10 -19.91 11.89
C TYR A 38 -17.87 -21.01 12.61
N GLU A 39 -18.02 -20.84 13.92
CA GLU A 39 -18.82 -21.72 14.78
C GLU A 39 -20.24 -21.20 14.93
N ASN A 40 -21.21 -22.11 15.08
CA ASN A 40 -22.59 -21.71 15.30
C ASN A 40 -22.71 -20.83 16.55
N PRO A 41 -23.63 -19.84 16.55
CA PRO A 41 -23.84 -19.01 17.73
C PRO A 41 -24.18 -19.86 18.97
N ASP A 42 -23.36 -19.76 20.00
CA ASP A 42 -23.60 -20.32 21.33
C ASP A 42 -23.61 -19.20 22.39
N PRO A 43 -24.76 -18.52 22.56
CA PRO A 43 -24.87 -17.44 23.53
C PRO A 43 -24.68 -17.92 24.97
N LEU A 44 -25.17 -19.12 25.32
CA LEU A 44 -25.02 -19.67 26.66
C LEU A 44 -23.55 -19.95 26.95
N GLY A 45 -22.87 -20.66 26.06
CA GLY A 45 -21.42 -20.84 26.14
C GLY A 45 -20.70 -19.50 26.24
N HIS A 46 -21.19 -18.44 25.57
CA HIS A 46 -20.59 -17.12 25.65
C HIS A 46 -20.70 -16.44 27.03
N PHE A 47 -21.88 -16.48 27.66
CA PHE A 47 -22.07 -15.86 28.97
C PHE A 47 -21.51 -16.70 30.12
N PHE A 48 -21.48 -18.03 29.96
CA PHE A 48 -20.94 -18.98 30.94
C PHE A 48 -19.49 -19.40 30.68
N LYS A 49 -18.75 -18.69 29.82
CA LYS A 49 -17.31 -18.92 29.62
C LYS A 49 -16.59 -18.87 30.97
N LYS A 50 -15.64 -19.80 31.15
CA LYS A 50 -14.68 -19.71 32.24
C LYS A 50 -13.86 -18.44 32.07
N ARG A 51 -14.08 -17.46 32.94
CA ARG A 51 -13.30 -16.21 32.94
C ARG A 51 -11.92 -16.48 33.53
N GLN A 52 -10.92 -15.73 33.05
CA GLN A 52 -9.59 -15.76 33.64
C GLN A 52 -9.68 -15.32 35.10
N LEU A 53 -8.89 -15.98 35.95
CA LEU A 53 -8.72 -15.56 37.34
C LEU A 53 -8.06 -14.18 37.35
N GLN A 54 -8.77 -13.15 37.81
CA GLN A 54 -8.26 -11.79 38.00
C GLN A 54 -7.57 -11.60 39.36
N VAL A 55 -7.04 -12.70 39.92
CA VAL A 55 -6.28 -12.66 41.17
C VAL A 55 -4.81 -12.68 40.81
N ASP A 56 -4.18 -11.52 40.93
CA ASP A 56 -2.74 -11.40 40.84
C ASP A 56 -2.12 -11.81 42.17
N THR A 57 -1.38 -12.92 42.17
CA THR A 57 -0.64 -13.38 43.35
C THR A 57 0.79 -12.86 43.24
N THR A 58 1.22 -12.07 44.23
CA THR A 58 2.61 -11.63 44.34
C THR A 58 3.28 -12.39 45.48
N GLN A 59 4.41 -13.04 45.23
CA GLN A 59 5.21 -13.70 46.26
C GLN A 59 6.66 -13.22 46.25
N ILE A 60 7.25 -13.19 47.44
CA ILE A 60 8.65 -12.77 47.67
C ILE A 60 9.65 -13.82 47.17
N LEU A 61 9.21 -15.06 46.92
CA LEU A 61 10.05 -16.16 46.44
C LEU A 61 10.54 -15.92 45.00
N ASP A 62 9.79 -15.17 44.19
CA ASP A 62 10.13 -14.85 42.79
C ASP A 62 11.35 -13.92 42.67
N LEU A 63 11.77 -13.28 43.78
CA LEU A 63 12.99 -12.47 43.86
C LEU A 63 14.27 -13.32 44.07
N ILE A 64 14.11 -14.61 44.36
CA ILE A 64 15.23 -15.55 44.61
C ILE A 64 15.55 -16.37 43.35
N LEU A 65 14.58 -16.56 42.44
CA LEU A 65 14.73 -17.32 41.18
C LEU A 65 14.23 -16.50 39.97
N PRO A 66 15.08 -15.62 39.38
CA PRO A 66 14.68 -14.67 38.34
C PRO A 66 14.36 -15.29 36.97
N GLU A 67 14.71 -16.56 36.75
CA GLU A 67 14.66 -17.19 35.42
C GLU A 67 13.22 -17.42 34.90
N PHE A 68 12.22 -17.48 35.77
CA PHE A 68 10.82 -17.69 35.36
C PHE A 68 10.17 -16.47 34.66
N ARG A 69 10.64 -15.25 34.95
CA ARG A 69 10.12 -14.01 34.31
C ARG A 69 10.51 -13.90 32.84
N LYS A 70 11.64 -14.49 32.44
CA LYS A 70 12.12 -14.47 31.05
C LYS A 70 11.30 -15.37 30.12
N LEU A 71 10.61 -16.39 30.64
CA LEU A 71 9.80 -17.30 29.83
C LEU A 71 8.44 -16.71 29.39
N MET A 72 7.92 -15.71 30.10
CA MET A 72 6.58 -15.13 29.86
C MET A 72 6.57 -13.89 28.95
N GLN A 73 7.73 -13.26 28.69
CA GLN A 73 7.82 -12.08 27.81
C GLN A 73 7.86 -12.43 26.31
N ALA A 74 7.84 -13.72 25.95
CA ALA A 74 7.97 -14.20 24.57
C ALA A 74 6.63 -14.39 23.83
N ALA A 75 5.61 -13.57 24.13
CA ALA A 75 4.33 -13.63 23.45
C ALA A 75 3.92 -12.24 22.93
N ALA A 76 4.63 -11.75 21.92
CA ALA A 76 4.10 -10.76 20.99
C ALA A 76 3.51 -11.52 19.80
N GLY A 77 2.25 -11.93 19.91
CA GLY A 77 1.43 -12.30 18.77
C GLY A 77 0.75 -11.04 18.26
N GLY A 78 1.17 -10.56 17.10
CA GLY A 78 0.53 -9.46 16.40
C GLY A 78 0.59 -9.75 14.91
N ASP A 79 -0.54 -10.19 14.35
CA ASP A 79 -0.74 -10.31 12.90
C ASP A 79 -0.67 -8.90 12.30
N GLY A 80 0.43 -8.64 11.59
CA GLY A 80 0.60 -7.45 10.77
C GLY A 80 0.05 -7.68 9.38
N GLU A 81 -1.27 -7.60 9.21
CA GLU A 81 -1.96 -7.73 7.91
C GLU A 81 -2.72 -6.44 7.52
N GLU A 82 -2.24 -5.25 7.90
CA GLU A 82 -2.96 -3.99 7.58
C GLU A 82 -2.33 -3.09 6.51
N ASP A 83 -1.19 -3.42 5.89
CA ASP A 83 -0.54 -2.50 4.91
C ASP A 83 -0.39 -3.07 3.48
N GLU A 84 -1.14 -4.10 3.09
CA GLU A 84 -1.13 -4.64 1.71
C GLU A 84 -2.01 -3.85 0.72
N GLY A 85 -2.76 -2.84 1.19
CA GLY A 85 -3.72 -2.09 0.37
C GLY A 85 -3.11 -1.19 -0.71
N ALA A 86 -1.82 -0.85 -0.60
CA ALA A 86 -1.15 0.11 -1.47
C ALA A 86 -0.70 -0.47 -2.84
N PHE A 87 -0.63 -1.80 -2.97
CA PHE A 87 -0.22 -2.48 -4.22
C PHE A 87 -1.37 -3.23 -4.90
N LEU A 88 -2.61 -2.87 -4.56
CA LEU A 88 -3.78 -3.45 -5.19
C LEU A 88 -3.78 -3.09 -6.68
N ASN A 89 -3.99 -4.12 -7.50
CA ASN A 89 -4.14 -3.98 -8.95
C ASN A 89 -5.17 -2.87 -9.28
N PRO A 90 -4.76 -1.77 -9.95
CA PRO A 90 -5.65 -0.63 -10.23
C PRO A 90 -6.72 -0.99 -11.26
N PHE A 91 -6.51 -2.06 -12.04
CA PHE A 91 -7.46 -2.61 -12.98
C PHE A 91 -8.37 -3.64 -12.30
N LYS A 92 -9.08 -3.19 -11.25
CA LYS A 92 -9.90 -4.08 -10.40
C LYS A 92 -10.96 -4.83 -11.20
N ARG A 93 -11.08 -6.13 -10.94
CA ARG A 93 -12.24 -6.93 -11.33
C ARG A 93 -13.43 -6.60 -10.43
N LYS A 94 -14.65 -6.76 -10.91
CA LYS A 94 -15.82 -6.77 -10.01
C LYS A 94 -15.94 -8.17 -9.43
N HIS A 95 -16.37 -8.22 -8.17
CA HIS A 95 -16.62 -9.45 -7.47
C HIS A 95 -18.12 -9.72 -7.49
N ASP A 96 -18.49 -11.00 -7.58
CA ASP A 96 -19.86 -11.41 -7.34
C ASP A 96 -20.28 -11.04 -5.92
N LYS A 97 -21.57 -10.73 -5.76
CA LYS A 97 -22.12 -10.45 -4.44
C LYS A 97 -22.07 -11.75 -3.62
N PRO A 98 -21.46 -11.75 -2.42
CA PRO A 98 -21.50 -12.93 -1.58
C PRO A 98 -22.94 -13.19 -1.12
N ALA A 99 -23.33 -14.47 -1.00
CA ALA A 99 -24.65 -14.87 -0.52
C ALA A 99 -24.70 -14.74 1.00
N VAL A 100 -24.95 -13.51 1.47
CA VAL A 100 -25.00 -13.15 2.89
C VAL A 100 -26.23 -12.29 3.16
N TYR A 101 -26.95 -12.64 4.22
CA TYR A 101 -28.12 -11.93 4.71
C TYR A 101 -28.00 -11.68 6.21
N TRP A 102 -28.46 -10.50 6.63
CA TRP A 102 -28.55 -10.06 8.01
C TRP A 102 -29.87 -9.34 8.21
N SER A 103 -30.71 -9.83 9.12
CA SER A 103 -32.01 -9.22 9.38
C SER A 103 -31.96 -7.91 10.18
N GLY A 104 -30.83 -7.63 10.85
CA GLY A 104 -30.82 -6.72 12.00
C GLY A 104 -31.52 -7.34 13.22
N ILE A 105 -31.49 -6.61 14.34
CA ILE A 105 -32.23 -7.00 15.55
C ILE A 105 -33.69 -6.62 15.35
N VAL A 106 -34.58 -7.59 15.51
CA VAL A 106 -36.00 -7.43 15.23
C VAL A 106 -36.85 -7.93 16.40
N ASP A 107 -37.81 -7.11 16.82
CA ASP A 107 -38.82 -7.53 17.79
C ASP A 107 -39.80 -8.53 17.17
N LEU A 108 -40.07 -9.61 17.90
CA LEU A 108 -40.92 -10.73 17.53
C LEU A 108 -41.95 -10.99 18.63
N VAL A 109 -43.22 -11.05 18.23
CA VAL A 109 -44.33 -11.56 19.06
C VAL A 109 -45.13 -12.53 18.17
N GLY A 110 -45.17 -13.82 18.54
CA GLY A 110 -45.78 -14.85 17.71
C GLY A 110 -44.85 -15.28 16.56
N GLU A 111 -45.35 -15.26 15.33
CA GLU A 111 -44.61 -15.67 14.12
C GLU A 111 -44.21 -14.47 13.27
N LYS A 112 -42.99 -14.49 12.72
CA LYS A 112 -42.53 -13.54 11.71
C LYS A 112 -41.76 -14.26 10.62
N GLU A 113 -41.95 -13.77 9.40
CA GLU A 113 -41.26 -14.25 8.21
C GLU A 113 -40.18 -13.25 7.79
N PHE A 114 -38.98 -13.77 7.55
CA PHE A 114 -37.83 -13.06 7.00
C PHE A 114 -37.57 -13.58 5.59
N THR A 115 -37.27 -12.68 4.67
CA THR A 115 -37.08 -13.02 3.26
C THR A 115 -35.71 -12.57 2.76
N TYR A 116 -35.07 -13.40 1.94
CA TYR A 116 -33.80 -13.09 1.29
C TYR A 116 -33.83 -13.57 -0.15
N THR A 117 -33.63 -12.66 -1.11
CA THR A 117 -33.45 -13.03 -2.52
C THR A 117 -32.02 -13.52 -2.72
N VAL A 118 -31.86 -14.81 -3.00
CA VAL A 118 -30.55 -15.42 -3.17
C VAL A 118 -29.93 -14.95 -4.49
N PRO A 119 -28.64 -14.56 -4.55
CA PRO A 119 -28.00 -14.17 -5.79
C PRO A 119 -28.11 -15.24 -6.88
N GLU A 120 -28.38 -14.85 -8.11
CA GLU A 120 -28.51 -15.77 -9.26
C GLU A 120 -27.22 -16.54 -9.55
N THR A 121 -26.07 -16.01 -9.12
CA THR A 121 -24.76 -16.64 -9.30
C THR A 121 -24.45 -17.70 -8.22
N PHE A 122 -25.23 -17.76 -7.14
CA PHE A 122 -24.94 -18.63 -6.01
C PHE A 122 -25.48 -20.05 -6.22
N ASN A 123 -24.59 -21.05 -6.16
CA ASN A 123 -24.96 -22.46 -6.07
C ASN A 123 -24.16 -23.08 -4.93
N GLY A 124 -24.84 -23.66 -3.95
CA GLY A 124 -24.18 -24.14 -2.73
C GLY A 124 -25.16 -24.44 -1.61
N THR A 125 -24.63 -24.49 -0.38
CA THR A 125 -25.45 -24.65 0.83
C THR A 125 -25.45 -23.35 1.58
N MET A 126 -26.62 -22.82 1.91
CA MET A 126 -26.74 -21.73 2.86
C MET A 126 -27.01 -22.28 4.25
N ARG A 127 -26.28 -21.77 5.24
CA ARG A 127 -26.59 -21.96 6.66
C ARG A 127 -27.41 -20.78 7.14
N VAL A 128 -28.61 -21.08 7.62
CA VAL A 128 -29.48 -20.11 8.28
C VAL A 128 -29.31 -20.28 9.77
N MET A 129 -29.03 -19.19 10.48
CA MET A 129 -28.84 -19.17 11.92
C MET A 129 -29.77 -18.12 12.52
N ALA A 130 -30.41 -18.44 13.63
CA ALA A 130 -31.20 -17.50 14.38
C ALA A 130 -30.78 -17.49 15.84
N VAL A 131 -30.67 -16.30 16.42
CA VAL A 131 -30.45 -16.10 17.86
C VAL A 131 -31.61 -15.27 18.40
N ALA A 132 -32.22 -15.74 19.47
CA ALA A 132 -33.38 -15.14 20.10
C ALA A 132 -33.10 -14.89 21.58
N VAL A 133 -33.42 -13.69 22.07
CA VAL A 133 -33.25 -13.33 23.48
C VAL A 133 -34.44 -12.51 24.00
N ASN A 134 -34.90 -12.87 25.19
CA ASN A 134 -35.83 -12.08 25.99
C ASN A 134 -35.34 -12.00 27.45
N ASP A 135 -36.14 -11.43 28.34
CA ASP A 135 -35.75 -11.21 29.74
C ASP A 135 -35.51 -12.51 30.54
N SER A 136 -36.00 -13.65 30.06
CA SER A 136 -35.96 -14.93 30.78
C SER A 136 -35.27 -16.07 30.02
N ARG A 137 -35.12 -15.97 28.70
CA ARG A 137 -34.69 -17.06 27.82
C ARG A 137 -33.75 -16.55 26.73
N ILE A 138 -32.84 -17.44 26.35
CA ILE A 138 -32.01 -17.30 25.16
C ILE A 138 -32.03 -18.60 24.39
N ALA A 139 -32.07 -18.52 23.06
CA ALA A 139 -32.06 -19.67 22.18
C ALA A 139 -31.21 -19.36 20.95
N SER A 140 -30.53 -20.38 20.43
CA SER A 140 -29.92 -20.36 19.10
C SER A 140 -30.32 -21.61 18.34
N VAL A 141 -30.57 -21.45 17.04
CA VAL A 141 -30.90 -22.54 16.12
C VAL A 141 -30.18 -22.32 14.79
N SER A 142 -29.79 -23.42 14.14
CA SER A 142 -29.21 -23.37 12.81
C SER A 142 -29.80 -24.45 11.92
N GLU A 143 -30.16 -24.09 10.69
CA GLU A 143 -30.61 -25.01 9.65
C GLU A 143 -29.82 -24.80 8.35
N LYS A 144 -29.93 -25.75 7.42
CA LYS A 144 -29.29 -25.69 6.11
C LYS A 144 -30.34 -25.74 5.00
N THR A 145 -30.15 -24.94 3.96
CA THR A 145 -30.92 -24.99 2.72
C THR A 145 -29.98 -25.11 1.55
N GLN A 146 -30.30 -25.98 0.59
CA GLN A 146 -29.50 -26.14 -0.61
C GLN A 146 -30.01 -25.20 -1.71
N VAL A 147 -29.12 -24.43 -2.30
CA VAL A 147 -29.40 -23.59 -3.47
C VAL A 147 -28.77 -24.27 -4.67
N ARG A 148 -29.61 -24.77 -5.58
CA ARG A 148 -29.13 -25.51 -6.76
C ARG A 148 -30.02 -25.26 -7.97
N GLY A 149 -29.42 -24.70 -9.02
CA GLY A 149 -30.07 -24.54 -10.32
C GLY A 149 -30.26 -25.85 -11.08
N ASP A 150 -31.07 -25.81 -12.15
CA ASP A 150 -31.26 -26.96 -13.05
C ASP A 150 -29.94 -27.30 -13.80
N LEU A 151 -29.12 -26.27 -14.08
CA LEU A 151 -27.76 -26.39 -14.57
C LEU A 151 -26.85 -25.58 -13.66
N ILE A 152 -25.66 -26.11 -13.35
CA ILE A 152 -24.61 -25.34 -12.66
C ILE A 152 -23.49 -25.10 -13.67
N VAL A 153 -23.10 -23.85 -13.84
CA VAL A 153 -22.01 -23.44 -14.74
C VAL A 153 -20.88 -22.87 -13.87
N THR A 154 -19.73 -23.52 -13.91
CA THR A 154 -18.55 -23.17 -13.10
C THR A 154 -17.38 -22.83 -14.03
N PRO A 155 -17.18 -21.53 -14.34
CA PRO A 155 -16.03 -21.08 -15.11
C PRO A 155 -14.72 -21.22 -14.33
N ASN A 156 -13.67 -21.63 -15.03
CA ASN A 156 -12.30 -21.59 -14.54
C ASN A 156 -11.50 -20.68 -15.47
N THR A 157 -11.23 -19.46 -14.98
CA THR A 157 -10.57 -18.39 -15.72
C THR A 157 -9.45 -17.77 -14.88
N PRO A 158 -8.33 -17.33 -15.48
CA PRO A 158 -7.32 -16.56 -14.77
C PRO A 158 -7.90 -15.28 -14.15
N TYR A 159 -7.39 -14.87 -12.99
CA TYR A 159 -7.78 -13.60 -12.36
C TYR A 159 -7.22 -12.37 -13.08
N MET A 160 -6.05 -12.52 -13.72
CA MET A 160 -5.38 -11.45 -14.44
C MET A 160 -4.69 -11.99 -15.69
N ILE A 161 -4.63 -11.15 -16.71
CA ILE A 161 -3.89 -11.38 -17.96
C ILE A 161 -3.23 -10.07 -18.41
N ALA A 162 -2.20 -10.20 -19.24
CA ALA A 162 -1.58 -9.08 -19.94
C ALA A 162 -2.06 -8.99 -21.40
N PRO A 163 -1.98 -7.78 -22.01
CA PRO A 163 -2.14 -7.64 -23.45
C PRO A 163 -1.25 -8.62 -24.22
N ALA A 164 -1.76 -9.17 -25.32
CA ALA A 164 -1.13 -10.22 -26.14
C ALA A 164 -1.06 -11.65 -25.55
N ASP A 165 -1.39 -11.87 -24.28
CA ASP A 165 -1.40 -13.22 -23.70
C ASP A 165 -2.35 -14.16 -24.46
N GLU A 166 -1.90 -15.39 -24.70
CA GLU A 166 -2.74 -16.51 -25.14
C GLU A 166 -2.97 -17.46 -23.98
N PHE A 167 -4.24 -17.84 -23.77
CA PHE A 167 -4.62 -18.69 -22.64
C PHE A 167 -5.85 -19.53 -22.97
N THR A 168 -6.07 -20.57 -22.19
CA THR A 168 -7.24 -21.44 -22.28
C THR A 168 -8.09 -21.27 -21.04
N VAL A 169 -9.38 -21.03 -21.22
CA VAL A 169 -10.37 -21.10 -20.14
C VAL A 169 -11.15 -22.39 -20.25
N SER A 170 -11.66 -22.86 -19.14
CA SER A 170 -12.56 -24.01 -19.10
C SER A 170 -13.85 -23.64 -18.37
N VAL A 171 -14.92 -24.34 -18.69
CA VAL A 171 -16.20 -24.23 -18.00
C VAL A 171 -16.72 -25.63 -17.76
N ALA A 172 -16.97 -25.94 -16.48
CA ALA A 172 -17.67 -27.14 -16.07
C ALA A 172 -19.17 -26.86 -16.05
N VAL A 173 -19.95 -27.79 -16.58
CA VAL A 173 -21.41 -27.74 -16.60
C VAL A 173 -21.96 -29.01 -15.98
N ALA A 174 -22.58 -28.89 -14.81
CA ALA A 174 -23.28 -29.99 -14.16
C ALA A 174 -24.76 -29.98 -14.57
N ASN A 175 -25.24 -31.12 -15.08
CA ASN A 175 -26.61 -31.29 -15.52
C ASN A 175 -27.49 -31.88 -14.42
N HIS A 176 -28.42 -31.09 -13.88
CA HIS A 176 -29.43 -31.55 -12.91
C HIS A 176 -30.86 -31.46 -13.48
N VAL A 177 -31.00 -31.32 -14.80
CA VAL A 177 -32.30 -31.31 -15.46
C VAL A 177 -32.88 -32.72 -15.43
N LYS A 178 -33.97 -32.90 -14.68
CA LYS A 178 -34.71 -34.16 -14.61
C LYS A 178 -35.23 -34.56 -15.99
N ASP A 179 -35.17 -35.86 -16.28
CA ASP A 179 -35.65 -36.47 -17.52
C ASP A 179 -34.89 -35.98 -18.78
N SER A 180 -33.67 -35.46 -18.62
CA SER A 180 -32.83 -35.03 -19.75
C SER A 180 -32.15 -36.20 -20.48
N GLY A 181 -32.04 -37.35 -19.81
CA GLY A 181 -31.54 -38.61 -20.36
C GLY A 181 -30.01 -38.71 -20.44
N ASP A 182 -29.51 -39.90 -20.77
CA ASP A 182 -28.07 -40.24 -20.74
C ASP A 182 -27.24 -39.59 -21.86
N LYS A 183 -27.90 -39.01 -22.85
CA LYS A 183 -27.27 -38.38 -24.02
C LYS A 183 -27.72 -36.94 -24.25
N ALA A 184 -28.06 -36.23 -23.18
CA ALA A 184 -28.48 -34.83 -23.28
C ALA A 184 -27.35 -33.99 -23.90
N ALA A 185 -27.66 -33.30 -24.99
CA ALA A 185 -26.71 -32.41 -25.65
C ALA A 185 -26.70 -31.06 -24.92
N ALA A 186 -25.55 -30.69 -24.35
CA ALA A 186 -25.30 -29.40 -23.75
C ALA A 186 -24.66 -28.45 -24.76
N GLN A 187 -25.38 -27.40 -25.13
CA GLN A 187 -24.85 -26.31 -25.95
C GLN A 187 -24.22 -25.27 -25.04
N ILE A 188 -22.91 -25.07 -25.16
CA ILE A 188 -22.14 -24.14 -24.35
C ILE A 188 -21.62 -23.03 -25.27
N SER A 189 -21.92 -21.79 -24.92
CA SER A 189 -21.48 -20.61 -25.67
C SER A 189 -20.70 -19.64 -24.80
N LEU A 190 -19.66 -19.05 -25.37
CA LEU A 190 -18.81 -18.04 -24.75
C LEU A 190 -18.95 -16.71 -25.50
N THR A 191 -19.30 -15.66 -24.77
CA THR A 191 -19.26 -14.28 -25.25
C THR A 191 -18.18 -13.52 -24.48
N VAL A 192 -17.35 -12.75 -25.20
CA VAL A 192 -16.24 -11.98 -24.63
C VAL A 192 -16.30 -10.50 -25.05
N PRO A 193 -15.77 -9.58 -24.24
CA PRO A 193 -15.65 -8.16 -24.59
C PRO A 193 -14.59 -7.92 -25.69
N PRO A 194 -14.54 -6.72 -26.31
CA PRO A 194 -13.63 -6.40 -27.40
C PRO A 194 -12.13 -6.55 -27.09
N GLN A 195 -11.76 -6.52 -25.81
CA GLN A 195 -10.38 -6.73 -25.35
C GLN A 195 -9.90 -8.19 -25.39
N LEU A 196 -10.79 -9.14 -25.73
CA LEU A 196 -10.49 -10.56 -25.86
C LEU A 196 -10.93 -11.07 -27.24
N ILE A 197 -10.14 -11.99 -27.78
CA ILE A 197 -10.38 -12.64 -29.08
C ILE A 197 -10.50 -14.14 -28.83
N ILE A 198 -11.61 -14.74 -29.25
CA ILE A 198 -11.77 -16.19 -29.23
C ILE A 198 -11.01 -16.77 -30.42
N LYS A 199 -10.06 -17.68 -30.16
CA LYS A 199 -9.26 -18.37 -31.19
C LYS A 199 -9.92 -19.65 -31.70
N ASP A 200 -10.80 -20.23 -30.88
CA ASP A 200 -11.61 -21.41 -31.20
C ASP A 200 -13.01 -21.00 -31.70
N GLU A 201 -13.89 -21.99 -31.93
CA GLU A 201 -15.32 -21.76 -32.07
C GLU A 201 -15.95 -21.24 -30.76
N PRO A 202 -16.80 -20.20 -30.81
CA PRO A 202 -17.43 -19.61 -29.62
C PRO A 202 -18.57 -20.47 -29.03
N LYS A 203 -18.94 -21.55 -29.72
CA LYS A 203 -19.98 -22.50 -29.30
C LYS A 203 -19.42 -23.92 -29.36
N LYS A 204 -19.66 -24.72 -28.33
CA LYS A 204 -19.26 -26.13 -28.26
C LYS A 204 -20.44 -26.96 -27.77
N SER A 205 -20.57 -28.17 -28.31
CA SER A 205 -21.58 -29.15 -27.90
C SER A 205 -20.91 -30.28 -27.13
N VAL A 206 -21.37 -30.56 -25.91
CA VAL A 206 -20.86 -31.65 -25.06
C VAL A 206 -22.04 -32.54 -24.66
N VAL A 207 -21.85 -33.86 -24.62
CA VAL A 207 -22.89 -34.77 -24.13
C VAL A 207 -22.76 -34.90 -22.61
N ILE A 208 -23.80 -34.53 -21.87
CA ILE A 208 -23.79 -34.52 -20.40
C ILE A 208 -25.06 -35.23 -19.90
N ALA A 209 -24.90 -36.46 -19.43
CA ALA A 209 -26.00 -37.23 -18.86
C ALA A 209 -26.59 -36.53 -17.62
N GLU A 210 -27.85 -36.87 -17.29
CA GLU A 210 -28.47 -36.41 -16.05
C GLU A 210 -27.61 -36.79 -14.82
N GLY A 211 -27.42 -35.84 -13.91
CA GLY A 211 -26.60 -36.01 -12.71
C GLY A 211 -25.09 -36.01 -12.93
N HIS A 212 -24.62 -35.80 -14.17
CA HIS A 212 -23.19 -35.78 -14.52
C HIS A 212 -22.70 -34.37 -14.85
N GLU A 213 -21.38 -34.23 -14.89
CA GLU A 213 -20.68 -33.00 -15.25
C GLU A 213 -19.88 -33.21 -16.54
N GLY A 214 -19.89 -32.19 -17.40
CA GLY A 214 -19.03 -32.12 -18.59
C GLY A 214 -18.24 -30.82 -18.62
N VAL A 215 -17.12 -30.82 -19.34
CA VAL A 215 -16.22 -29.67 -19.45
C VAL A 215 -16.07 -29.24 -20.90
N ALA A 216 -16.18 -27.94 -21.15
CA ALA A 216 -15.77 -27.32 -22.42
C ALA A 216 -14.59 -26.38 -22.18
N THR A 217 -13.66 -26.33 -23.13
CA THR A 217 -12.51 -25.43 -23.11
C THR A 217 -12.63 -24.40 -24.23
N PHE A 218 -12.05 -23.21 -24.08
CA PHE A 218 -11.99 -22.20 -25.14
C PHE A 218 -10.60 -21.55 -25.13
N LYS A 219 -9.93 -21.55 -26.27
CA LYS A 219 -8.69 -20.79 -26.45
C LYS A 219 -9.00 -19.31 -26.75
N LEU A 220 -8.35 -18.43 -25.99
CA LEU A 220 -8.51 -16.98 -26.05
C LEU A 220 -7.16 -16.29 -26.24
N GLN A 221 -7.20 -15.08 -26.76
CA GLN A 221 -6.07 -14.16 -26.80
C GLN A 221 -6.50 -12.77 -26.34
N ALA A 222 -5.68 -12.12 -25.51
CA ALA A 222 -5.86 -10.71 -25.18
C ALA A 222 -5.53 -9.83 -26.39
N ALA A 223 -6.33 -8.78 -26.62
CA ALA A 223 -6.13 -7.85 -27.73
C ALA A 223 -4.70 -7.27 -27.75
N THR A 224 -4.25 -6.88 -28.94
CA THR A 224 -2.90 -6.34 -29.19
C THR A 224 -2.96 -4.98 -29.89
N GLY A 225 -1.87 -4.22 -29.81
CA GLY A 225 -1.74 -2.92 -30.48
C GLY A 225 -2.80 -1.91 -30.04
N GLN A 226 -3.44 -1.24 -30.99
CA GLN A 226 -4.43 -0.19 -30.72
C GLN A 226 -5.77 -0.72 -30.19
N ALA A 227 -6.02 -2.03 -30.27
CA ALA A 227 -7.23 -2.65 -29.75
C ALA A 227 -7.14 -2.99 -28.24
N VAL A 228 -6.00 -2.72 -27.60
CA VAL A 228 -5.83 -2.98 -26.16
C VAL A 228 -6.74 -2.04 -25.35
N VAL A 229 -7.63 -2.64 -24.57
CA VAL A 229 -8.39 -1.97 -23.53
C VAL A 229 -8.03 -2.62 -22.21
N LEU A 230 -7.45 -1.83 -21.30
CA LEU A 230 -7.11 -2.28 -19.95
C LEU A 230 -8.32 -2.15 -19.02
N GLY A 231 -8.36 -2.97 -17.98
CA GLY A 231 -9.45 -2.98 -17.00
C GLY A 231 -10.17 -4.31 -16.90
N ASN A 232 -11.43 -4.25 -16.47
CA ASN A 232 -12.24 -5.43 -16.25
C ASN A 232 -12.71 -6.07 -17.56
N ALA A 233 -12.53 -7.38 -17.70
CA ALA A 233 -13.09 -8.19 -18.77
C ALA A 233 -14.06 -9.24 -18.25
N THR A 234 -15.31 -9.13 -18.68
CA THR A 234 -16.40 -10.02 -18.28
C THR A 234 -16.65 -11.09 -19.35
N LEU A 235 -16.25 -12.32 -19.09
CA LEU A 235 -16.58 -13.47 -19.91
C LEU A 235 -17.97 -13.96 -19.52
N THR A 236 -18.85 -14.18 -20.49
CA THR A 236 -20.19 -14.69 -20.25
C THR A 236 -20.32 -16.08 -20.86
N PHE A 237 -20.50 -17.08 -20.00
CA PHE A 237 -20.73 -18.47 -20.36
C PHE A 237 -22.22 -18.75 -20.28
N THR A 238 -22.81 -19.28 -21.34
CA THR A 238 -24.22 -19.69 -21.36
C THR A 238 -24.29 -21.17 -21.73
N ALA A 239 -24.91 -21.97 -20.86
CA ALA A 239 -25.16 -23.39 -21.09
C ALA A 239 -26.66 -23.63 -21.29
N GLU A 240 -27.00 -24.45 -22.28
CA GLU A 240 -28.37 -24.89 -22.56
C GLU A 240 -28.42 -26.41 -22.66
N VAL A 241 -29.32 -27.04 -21.91
CA VAL A 241 -29.60 -28.49 -21.93
C VAL A 241 -31.10 -28.69 -21.84
N ALA A 242 -31.68 -29.49 -22.75
CA ALA A 242 -33.10 -29.86 -22.73
C ALA A 242 -34.07 -28.66 -22.54
N GLY A 243 -33.76 -27.51 -23.16
CA GLY A 243 -34.56 -26.28 -23.09
C GLY A 243 -34.43 -25.49 -21.78
N LYS A 244 -33.54 -25.90 -20.87
CA LYS A 244 -33.14 -25.10 -19.70
C LYS A 244 -31.84 -24.37 -19.99
N THR A 245 -31.77 -23.10 -19.62
CA THR A 245 -30.60 -22.25 -19.86
C THR A 245 -30.09 -21.69 -18.54
N THR A 246 -28.77 -21.59 -18.40
CA THR A 246 -28.13 -20.90 -17.28
C THR A 246 -26.92 -20.14 -17.78
N THR A 247 -26.74 -18.94 -17.22
CA THR A 247 -25.66 -18.03 -17.60
C THR A 247 -24.80 -17.74 -16.38
N MET A 248 -23.49 -17.85 -16.54
CA MET A 248 -22.52 -17.45 -15.52
C MET A 248 -21.52 -16.47 -16.12
N ARG A 249 -21.19 -15.43 -15.35
CA ARG A 249 -20.16 -14.46 -15.72
C ARG A 249 -18.90 -14.77 -14.93
N SER A 250 -17.75 -14.59 -15.57
CA SER A 250 -16.45 -14.57 -14.89
C SER A 250 -15.71 -13.30 -15.25
N GLU A 251 -15.12 -12.66 -14.26
CA GLU A 251 -14.43 -11.38 -14.43
C GLU A 251 -12.92 -11.53 -14.25
N MET A 252 -12.16 -10.98 -15.19
CA MET A 252 -10.70 -10.97 -15.18
C MET A 252 -10.16 -9.55 -15.32
N SER A 253 -8.97 -9.31 -14.79
CA SER A 253 -8.26 -8.06 -14.94
C SER A 253 -7.31 -8.11 -16.14
N VAL A 254 -7.52 -7.25 -17.13
CA VAL A 254 -6.55 -6.98 -18.20
C VAL A 254 -5.64 -5.86 -17.73
N ARG A 255 -4.40 -6.18 -17.39
CA ARG A 255 -3.42 -5.23 -16.86
C ARG A 255 -2.09 -5.32 -17.60
N PRO A 256 -1.34 -4.22 -17.74
CA PRO A 256 -0.01 -4.28 -18.35
C PRO A 256 0.94 -5.22 -17.61
N ALA A 257 1.83 -5.88 -18.37
CA ALA A 257 2.97 -6.61 -17.81
C ALA A 257 4.11 -5.67 -17.36
N SER A 258 4.01 -4.38 -17.67
CA SER A 258 4.96 -3.34 -17.23
C SER A 258 4.47 -2.68 -15.93
N PRO A 259 5.40 -2.25 -15.04
CA PRO A 259 5.03 -1.40 -13.91
C PRO A 259 4.53 -0.03 -14.41
N LYS A 260 3.87 0.73 -13.53
CA LYS A 260 3.63 2.15 -13.81
C LYS A 260 4.97 2.87 -13.72
N ILE A 261 5.22 3.76 -14.68
CA ILE A 261 6.49 4.49 -14.73
C ILE A 261 6.17 5.96 -14.95
N ALA A 262 6.75 6.81 -14.11
CA ALA A 262 6.87 8.23 -14.35
C ALA A 262 8.25 8.50 -14.98
N ASP A 263 8.29 9.28 -16.06
CA ASP A 263 9.53 9.79 -16.64
C ASP A 263 9.49 11.31 -16.56
N LEU A 264 10.63 11.92 -16.24
CA LEU A 264 10.75 13.35 -16.04
C LEU A 264 12.02 13.83 -16.74
N ARG A 265 11.86 14.79 -17.64
CA ARG A 265 12.97 15.37 -18.41
C ARG A 265 13.07 16.85 -18.11
N PHE A 266 14.26 17.28 -17.73
CA PHE A 266 14.61 18.68 -17.56
C PHE A 266 15.54 19.12 -18.67
N GLY A 267 15.54 20.42 -18.93
CA GLY A 267 16.48 21.05 -19.83
C GLY A 267 16.25 22.55 -19.86
N SER A 268 17.27 23.26 -20.36
CA SER A 268 17.18 24.66 -20.70
C SER A 268 17.42 24.81 -22.20
N PHE A 269 16.82 25.84 -22.80
CA PHE A 269 17.04 26.16 -24.20
C PHE A 269 16.91 27.66 -24.44
N ILE A 270 17.52 28.12 -25.53
CA ILE A 270 17.34 29.47 -26.06
C ILE A 270 16.71 29.33 -27.45
N GLY A 271 15.60 30.03 -27.68
CA GLY A 271 14.94 30.01 -28.99
C GLY A 271 13.93 28.87 -29.13
N LYS A 272 14.19 27.92 -30.03
CA LYS A 272 13.28 26.80 -30.33
C LYS A 272 13.98 25.47 -30.07
N GLN A 273 13.30 24.57 -29.36
CA GLN A 273 13.73 23.19 -29.15
C GLN A 273 12.56 22.25 -29.46
N ASP A 274 12.81 21.23 -30.28
CA ASP A 274 11.86 20.14 -30.53
C ASP A 274 12.19 18.96 -29.60
N ILE A 275 11.18 18.38 -28.94
CA ILE A 275 11.33 17.25 -28.00
C ILE A 275 10.45 16.10 -28.49
N ALA A 276 11.07 14.97 -28.84
CA ALA A 276 10.37 13.78 -29.28
C ALA A 276 9.77 13.00 -28.09
N ILE A 277 8.52 12.54 -28.24
CA ILE A 277 7.83 11.69 -27.26
C ILE A 277 7.72 10.29 -27.85
N ASP A 278 8.79 9.51 -27.71
CA ASP A 278 8.91 8.19 -28.34
C ASP A 278 8.20 7.07 -27.55
N ARG A 279 7.69 7.41 -26.36
CA ARG A 279 7.10 6.43 -25.46
C ARG A 279 5.63 6.18 -25.77
N VAL A 280 5.32 4.93 -26.13
CA VAL A 280 3.95 4.47 -26.27
C VAL A 280 3.39 4.13 -24.88
N LEU A 281 2.40 4.91 -24.44
CA LEU A 281 1.69 4.70 -23.18
C LEU A 281 0.29 4.16 -23.47
N TYR A 282 -0.20 3.25 -22.63
CA TYR A 282 -1.61 2.87 -22.64
C TYR A 282 -2.47 4.08 -22.32
N THR A 283 -3.63 4.22 -22.96
CA THR A 283 -4.50 5.39 -22.79
C THR A 283 -5.03 5.50 -21.36
N GLN A 284 -5.27 4.38 -20.70
CA GLN A 284 -5.66 4.32 -19.29
C GLN A 284 -4.48 4.76 -18.41
N HIS A 285 -4.71 5.77 -17.57
CA HIS A 285 -3.69 6.41 -16.72
C HIS A 285 -2.56 7.13 -17.47
N ARG A 286 -2.71 7.41 -18.77
CA ARG A 286 -1.77 8.27 -19.50
C ARG A 286 -1.84 9.70 -18.98
N LYS A 287 -0.74 10.20 -18.43
CA LYS A 287 -0.52 11.62 -18.14
C LYS A 287 0.72 12.08 -18.91
N VAL A 288 0.58 13.19 -19.63
CA VAL A 288 1.70 13.88 -20.30
C VAL A 288 1.53 15.35 -19.99
N SER A 289 2.53 15.95 -19.35
CA SER A 289 2.59 17.36 -19.02
C SER A 289 3.88 17.96 -19.59
N ALA A 290 3.84 19.24 -19.91
CA ALA A 290 4.99 20.01 -20.33
C ALA A 290 4.89 21.41 -19.70
N GLY A 291 5.95 21.84 -19.04
CA GLY A 291 6.07 23.16 -18.44
C GLY A 291 7.21 23.93 -19.07
N ILE A 292 7.02 25.22 -19.32
CA ILE A 292 8.05 26.15 -19.78
C ILE A 292 8.01 27.40 -18.92
N SER A 293 9.18 27.85 -18.47
CA SER A 293 9.31 29.06 -17.69
C SER A 293 10.69 29.67 -17.87
N PRO A 294 10.82 31.01 -17.79
CA PRO A 294 12.13 31.65 -17.65
C PRO A 294 12.80 31.38 -16.29
N LEU A 295 12.07 30.80 -15.32
CA LEU A 295 12.58 30.45 -14.00
C LEU A 295 12.67 28.91 -13.83
N PRO A 296 13.72 28.39 -13.17
CA PRO A 296 13.92 26.94 -12.98
C PRO A 296 12.85 26.28 -12.10
N LEU A 297 12.05 27.08 -11.37
CA LEU A 297 10.99 26.61 -10.47
C LEU A 297 9.83 25.89 -11.18
N VAL A 298 9.74 25.98 -12.51
CA VAL A 298 8.82 25.13 -13.30
C VAL A 298 9.07 23.63 -13.11
N SER A 299 10.28 23.26 -12.68
CA SER A 299 10.61 21.86 -12.39
C SER A 299 9.85 21.27 -11.21
N VAL A 300 9.35 22.10 -10.28
CA VAL A 300 8.72 21.62 -9.04
C VAL A 300 7.42 20.86 -9.33
N SER A 301 6.61 21.29 -10.30
CA SER A 301 5.38 20.56 -10.65
C SER A 301 5.69 19.18 -11.26
N GLY A 302 6.70 19.11 -12.13
CA GLY A 302 7.21 17.86 -12.71
C GLY A 302 7.81 16.92 -11.66
N LEU A 303 8.60 17.44 -10.71
CA LEU A 303 9.13 16.65 -9.59
C LEU A 303 8.02 16.14 -8.68
N THR A 304 7.01 16.96 -8.41
CA THR A 304 5.84 16.55 -7.60
C THR A 304 5.09 15.43 -8.29
N ASP A 305 4.80 15.58 -9.59
CA ASP A 305 4.16 14.54 -10.39
C ASP A 305 4.96 13.24 -10.42
N TYR A 306 6.29 13.33 -10.53
CA TYR A 306 7.16 12.16 -10.49
C TYR A 306 7.08 11.43 -9.14
N LEU A 307 7.21 12.20 -8.04
CA LEU A 307 7.17 11.66 -6.70
C LEU A 307 5.81 11.05 -6.36
N ASP A 308 4.70 11.72 -6.69
CA ASP A 308 3.33 11.22 -6.46
C ASP A 308 3.06 9.89 -7.16
N ASN A 309 3.68 9.68 -8.32
CA ASN A 309 3.49 8.47 -9.13
C ASN A 309 4.55 7.39 -8.87
N PHE A 310 5.46 7.60 -7.91
CA PHE A 310 6.40 6.58 -7.47
C PHE A 310 5.67 5.52 -6.63
N GLU A 311 5.69 4.26 -7.07
CA GLU A 311 4.79 3.22 -6.52
C GLU A 311 5.20 2.69 -5.15
N HIS A 312 6.44 2.93 -4.71
CA HIS A 312 6.95 2.40 -3.45
C HIS A 312 6.66 3.34 -2.27
N ALA A 313 6.67 2.76 -1.06
CA ALA A 313 6.27 3.39 0.19
C ALA A 313 7.28 3.13 1.33
N CYS A 314 8.57 3.03 1.00
CA CYS A 314 9.62 3.12 2.01
C CYS A 314 9.58 4.49 2.70
N THR A 315 10.13 4.59 3.90
CA THR A 315 10.16 5.82 4.70
C THR A 315 10.77 7.00 3.93
N GLU A 316 11.90 6.83 3.24
CA GLU A 316 12.52 7.91 2.46
C GLU A 316 11.66 8.36 1.28
N GLN A 317 10.90 7.46 0.66
CA GLN A 317 10.02 7.77 -0.47
C GLN A 317 8.79 8.53 0.00
N LEU A 318 8.18 8.09 1.10
CA LEU A 318 7.05 8.78 1.72
C LEU A 318 7.44 10.20 2.14
N LEU A 319 8.64 10.36 2.73
CA LEU A 319 9.20 11.67 3.07
C LEU A 319 9.48 12.52 1.83
N SER A 320 10.07 11.93 0.78
CA SER A 320 10.39 12.64 -0.47
C SER A 320 9.14 13.18 -1.15
N LYS A 321 8.05 12.40 -1.20
CA LYS A 321 6.73 12.82 -1.71
C LYS A 321 6.19 14.07 -1.03
N ALA A 322 6.52 14.27 0.24
CA ALA A 322 6.06 15.41 1.01
C ALA A 322 6.97 16.66 0.89
N VAL A 323 8.18 16.54 0.37
CA VAL A 323 9.11 17.68 0.24
C VAL A 323 8.55 18.80 -0.66
N PRO A 324 7.97 18.54 -1.85
CA PRO A 324 7.40 19.59 -2.68
C PRO A 324 6.31 20.40 -1.97
N MET A 325 5.52 19.76 -1.09
CA MET A 325 4.51 20.45 -0.30
C MET A 325 5.10 21.52 0.61
N LEU A 326 6.27 21.26 1.20
CA LEU A 326 6.96 22.23 2.05
C LEU A 326 7.41 23.45 1.24
N VAL A 327 7.79 23.26 -0.02
CA VAL A 327 8.12 24.35 -0.94
C VAL A 327 6.87 25.17 -1.29
N PHE A 328 5.78 24.50 -1.69
CA PHE A 328 4.52 25.16 -2.03
C PHE A 328 3.86 25.89 -0.84
N SER A 329 4.06 25.40 0.40
CA SER A 329 3.54 26.08 1.59
C SER A 329 4.12 27.49 1.78
N LYS A 330 5.37 27.70 1.35
CA LYS A 330 6.06 29.00 1.41
C LYS A 330 5.87 29.80 0.13
N HIS A 331 5.64 29.12 -0.99
CA HIS A 331 5.54 29.70 -2.32
C HIS A 331 4.35 29.11 -3.11
N PRO A 332 3.11 29.44 -2.70
CA PRO A 332 1.90 28.91 -3.33
C PRO A 332 1.77 29.31 -4.81
N GLU A 333 2.45 30.37 -5.25
CA GLU A 333 2.49 30.84 -6.64
C GLU A 333 3.08 29.82 -7.64
N PHE A 334 3.82 28.81 -7.16
CA PHE A 334 4.40 27.76 -8.00
C PHE A 334 3.60 26.47 -8.03
N ALA A 335 2.51 26.37 -7.26
CA ALA A 335 1.65 25.20 -7.25
C ALA A 335 0.65 25.26 -8.42
N GLU A 336 0.54 24.19 -9.21
CA GLU A 336 -0.60 24.02 -10.12
C GLU A 336 -1.90 23.88 -9.31
N GLU A 337 -3.07 24.31 -9.81
CA GLU A 337 -4.36 24.22 -9.09
C GLU A 337 -4.66 22.84 -8.49
N LYS A 338 -4.11 21.77 -9.10
CA LYS A 338 -4.27 20.39 -8.66
C LYS A 338 -3.36 20.00 -7.47
N HIS A 339 -2.25 20.70 -7.30
CA HIS A 339 -1.20 20.49 -6.28
C HIS A 339 -1.29 21.50 -5.14
N VAL A 340 -2.02 22.60 -5.36
CA VAL A 340 -2.48 23.51 -4.28
C VAL A 340 -3.28 22.75 -3.21
N ASN A 341 -3.84 21.59 -3.55
CA ASN A 341 -4.62 20.73 -2.66
C ASN A 341 -3.86 19.55 -2.03
N THR A 342 -2.55 19.40 -2.22
CA THR A 342 -1.76 18.55 -1.31
C THR A 342 -1.76 19.29 0.02
N SER A 343 -2.71 18.92 0.87
CA SER A 343 -3.13 19.72 2.00
C SER A 343 -2.17 19.51 3.17
N GLU A 344 -2.07 20.47 4.10
CA GLU A 344 -1.43 20.23 5.40
C GLU A 344 -1.92 18.91 6.05
N ALA A 345 -3.18 18.54 5.81
CA ALA A 345 -3.74 17.27 6.26
C ALA A 345 -3.05 16.03 5.65
N ASP A 346 -2.57 16.08 4.40
CA ASP A 346 -1.82 14.97 3.80
C ASP A 346 -0.43 14.83 4.41
N PHE A 347 0.22 15.96 4.73
CA PHE A 347 1.46 15.93 5.50
C PHE A 347 1.23 15.39 6.91
N LEU A 348 0.14 15.79 7.58
CA LEU A 348 -0.20 15.29 8.90
C LEU A 348 -0.55 13.79 8.89
N ARG A 349 -1.14 13.28 7.80
CA ARG A 349 -1.30 11.83 7.59
C ARG A 349 0.05 11.14 7.47
N LEU A 350 0.99 11.70 6.71
CA LEU A 350 2.35 11.19 6.65
C LEU A 350 3.00 11.18 8.04
N VAL A 351 2.88 12.25 8.81
CA VAL A 351 3.40 12.33 10.19
C VAL A 351 2.76 11.26 11.08
N ALA A 352 1.46 11.02 10.93
CA ALA A 352 0.77 9.94 11.64
C ALA A 352 1.35 8.57 11.26
N VAL A 353 1.50 8.27 9.96
CA VAL A 353 2.12 7.03 9.46
C VAL A 353 3.53 6.87 10.01
N LEU A 354 4.38 7.91 9.90
CA LEU A 354 5.73 7.89 10.42
C LEU A 354 5.75 7.58 11.93
N ARG A 355 4.85 8.19 12.68
CA ARG A 355 4.75 8.01 14.14
C ARG A 355 4.23 6.62 14.53
N THR A 356 3.23 6.08 13.83
CA THR A 356 2.55 4.85 14.25
C THR A 356 3.14 3.60 13.61
N THR A 357 3.70 3.70 12.41
CA THR A 357 4.16 2.53 11.66
C THR A 357 5.64 2.56 11.31
N ARG A 358 6.38 3.66 11.50
CA ARG A 358 7.80 3.73 11.11
C ARG A 358 8.75 4.00 12.27
N GLN A 359 8.35 4.85 13.23
CA GLN A 359 9.19 5.19 14.38
C GLN A 359 9.22 4.05 15.39
N ASN A 360 10.41 3.63 15.81
CA ASN A 360 10.58 2.60 16.83
C ASN A 360 10.68 3.20 18.25
N ALA A 361 10.83 2.34 19.25
CA ALA A 361 10.91 2.74 20.66
C ALA A 361 12.14 3.60 20.99
N GLU A 362 13.22 3.47 20.21
CA GLU A 362 14.44 4.26 20.36
C GLU A 362 14.32 5.65 19.71
N GLY A 363 13.27 5.90 18.93
CA GLY A 363 13.00 7.15 18.26
C GLY A 363 13.50 7.25 16.82
N GLY A 364 14.22 6.24 16.34
CA GLY A 364 14.62 6.10 14.94
C GLY A 364 13.49 5.57 14.06
N PHE A 365 13.67 5.61 12.75
CA PHE A 365 12.68 5.19 11.76
C PHE A 365 13.16 3.97 10.97
N GLY A 366 12.34 2.93 10.89
CA GLY A 366 12.59 1.79 10.01
C GLY A 366 12.23 2.11 8.55
N LEU A 367 12.72 1.29 7.62
CA LEU A 367 12.50 1.52 6.18
C LEU A 367 11.05 1.21 5.76
N TRP A 368 10.48 0.09 6.22
CA TRP A 368 9.15 -0.39 5.83
C TRP A 368 8.15 -0.44 6.98
N GLY A 369 8.64 -0.56 8.21
CA GLY A 369 7.84 -0.71 9.42
C GLY A 369 8.65 -0.31 10.65
N PRO A 370 8.11 -0.49 11.86
CA PRO A 370 8.83 -0.20 13.09
C PRO A 370 9.79 -1.38 13.35
N SER A 371 11.03 -1.23 12.89
CA SER A 371 12.09 -2.23 13.11
C SER A 371 12.78 -1.97 14.46
N PRO A 372 13.17 -3.03 15.21
CA PRO A 372 14.03 -2.88 16.39
C PRO A 372 15.30 -2.10 16.06
N GLU A 373 15.91 -2.40 14.91
CA GLU A 373 17.03 -1.64 14.35
C GLU A 373 16.49 -0.61 13.36
N ALA A 374 16.58 0.67 13.72
CA ALA A 374 16.20 1.77 12.85
C ALA A 374 17.17 1.89 11.67
N HIS A 375 16.67 2.31 10.52
CA HIS A 375 17.52 2.57 9.36
C HIS A 375 18.19 3.93 9.52
N GLU A 376 19.52 3.99 9.58
CA GLU A 376 20.26 5.21 9.94
C GLU A 376 19.94 6.38 8.99
N PHE A 377 20.12 6.22 7.67
CA PHE A 377 19.85 7.30 6.70
C PHE A 377 18.38 7.76 6.72
N ALA A 378 17.42 6.83 6.64
CA ALA A 378 16.00 7.15 6.66
C ALA A 378 15.61 7.91 7.94
N SER A 379 16.23 7.60 9.08
CA SER A 379 16.01 8.29 10.34
C SER A 379 16.52 9.72 10.32
N VAL A 380 17.73 9.95 9.81
CA VAL A 380 18.30 11.29 9.68
C VAL A 380 17.53 12.12 8.65
N TYR A 381 17.13 11.50 7.53
CA TYR A 381 16.31 12.16 6.52
C TYR A 381 14.91 12.53 7.04
N ALA A 382 14.26 11.62 7.80
CA ALA A 382 13.00 11.90 8.49
C ALA A 382 13.14 13.10 9.43
N ALA A 383 14.19 13.12 10.25
CA ALA A 383 14.46 14.23 11.15
C ALA A 383 14.61 15.56 10.40
N ASN A 384 15.34 15.59 9.28
CA ASN A 384 15.51 16.80 8.48
C ASN A 384 14.15 17.29 7.92
N VAL A 385 13.35 16.40 7.33
CA VAL A 385 12.04 16.78 6.76
C VAL A 385 11.06 17.25 7.83
N LEU A 386 11.01 16.58 8.99
CA LEU A 386 10.19 17.00 10.12
C LEU A 386 10.61 18.38 10.66
N MET A 387 11.93 18.66 10.68
CA MET A 387 12.45 19.98 11.04
C MET A 387 12.11 21.05 10.01
N GLU A 388 12.16 20.75 8.70
CA GLU A 388 11.68 21.68 7.66
C GLU A 388 10.19 21.94 7.80
N ALA A 389 9.38 20.91 8.06
CA ALA A 389 7.95 21.04 8.25
C ALA A 389 7.61 21.94 9.45
N LYS A 390 8.25 21.71 10.60
CA LYS A 390 8.11 22.58 11.78
C LYS A 390 8.53 24.02 11.48
N ALA A 391 9.61 24.22 10.73
CA ALA A 391 10.07 25.55 10.30
C ALA A 391 9.16 26.22 9.26
N SER A 392 8.30 25.45 8.58
CA SER A 392 7.25 25.96 7.68
C SER A 392 5.91 26.19 8.40
N GLY A 393 5.84 25.99 9.72
CA GLY A 393 4.64 26.25 10.51
C GLY A 393 3.71 25.05 10.71
N ILE A 394 4.08 23.86 10.23
CA ILE A 394 3.29 22.62 10.40
C ILE A 394 3.46 22.11 11.85
N ALA A 395 2.36 21.78 12.51
CA ALA A 395 2.35 21.28 13.87
C ALA A 395 2.82 19.82 13.94
N ILE A 396 4.10 19.61 14.26
CA ILE A 396 4.67 18.27 14.48
C ILE A 396 4.57 17.91 15.98
N PRO A 397 4.16 16.68 16.34
CA PRO A 397 4.11 16.23 17.73
C PRO A 397 5.49 16.35 18.42
N GLU A 398 5.54 17.05 19.55
CA GLU A 398 6.82 17.34 20.23
C GLU A 398 7.47 16.07 20.77
N ASP A 399 6.69 15.10 21.25
CA ASP A 399 7.19 13.81 21.73
C ASP A 399 7.90 13.01 20.63
N MET A 400 7.44 13.13 19.38
CA MET A 400 8.05 12.48 18.22
C MET A 400 9.40 13.12 17.91
N LEU A 401 9.50 14.44 17.96
CA LEU A 401 10.74 15.18 17.74
C LEU A 401 11.76 14.91 18.85
N GLU A 402 11.33 14.87 20.10
CA GLU A 402 12.19 14.58 21.25
C GLU A 402 12.80 13.18 21.16
N ARG A 403 11.98 12.15 20.87
CA ARG A 403 12.49 10.80 20.62
C ARG A 403 13.47 10.75 19.45
N THR A 404 13.14 11.43 18.34
CA THR A 404 14.02 11.50 17.16
C THR A 404 15.35 12.15 17.52
N LYS A 405 15.34 13.23 18.29
CA LYS A 405 16.56 13.90 18.78
C LYS A 405 17.42 12.97 19.64
N ASN A 406 16.83 12.22 20.56
CA ASN A 406 17.56 11.26 21.40
C ASN A 406 18.22 10.16 20.56
N TYR A 407 17.52 9.67 19.53
CA TYR A 407 18.08 8.75 18.55
C TYR A 407 19.27 9.38 17.80
N LEU A 408 19.13 10.61 17.30
CA LEU A 408 20.20 11.32 16.60
C LEU A 408 21.44 11.54 17.49
N GLN A 409 21.26 11.86 18.77
CA GLN A 409 22.38 12.01 19.73
C GLN A 409 23.17 10.70 19.85
N THR A 410 22.45 9.58 19.99
CA THR A 410 23.05 8.24 20.07
C THR A 410 23.75 7.88 18.77
N LEU A 411 23.08 8.09 17.62
CA LEU A 411 23.63 7.78 16.30
C LEU A 411 24.88 8.60 16.00
N ALA A 412 24.84 9.92 16.19
CA ALA A 412 25.96 10.82 15.89
C ALA A 412 27.21 10.53 16.72
N ALA A 413 27.05 10.00 17.93
CA ALA A 413 28.15 9.60 18.81
C ALA A 413 28.61 8.15 18.61
N SER A 414 27.91 7.36 17.80
CA SER A 414 28.22 5.95 17.57
C SER A 414 29.44 5.77 16.64
N PRO A 415 30.22 4.68 16.77
CA PRO A 415 31.37 4.43 15.91
C PRO A 415 30.95 4.19 14.45
N ALA A 416 31.80 4.59 13.50
CA ALA A 416 31.69 4.29 12.07
C ALA A 416 33.07 4.00 11.47
N SER A 417 33.15 2.98 10.62
CA SER A 417 34.36 2.62 9.87
C SER A 417 34.32 3.04 8.42
N GLU A 418 33.12 3.08 7.81
CA GLU A 418 32.93 3.41 6.40
C GLU A 418 32.59 4.89 6.21
N LEU A 419 32.99 5.46 5.07
CA LEU A 419 32.76 6.88 4.78
C LEU A 419 31.26 7.22 4.74
N GLU A 420 30.43 6.31 4.23
CA GLU A 420 28.98 6.48 4.23
C GLU A 420 28.42 6.59 5.67
N ALA A 421 28.90 5.77 6.60
CA ALA A 421 28.39 5.75 7.96
C ALA A 421 28.82 7.03 8.69
N VAL A 422 30.05 7.49 8.43
CA VAL A 422 30.55 8.79 8.89
C VAL A 422 29.72 9.94 8.30
N ARG A 423 29.26 9.83 7.04
CA ARG A 423 28.35 10.81 6.39
C ARG A 423 27.03 10.90 7.12
N VAL A 424 26.42 9.78 7.47
CA VAL A 424 25.15 9.77 8.22
C VAL A 424 25.33 10.37 9.61
N ARG A 425 26.44 10.10 10.30
CA ARG A 425 26.78 10.70 11.61
C ARG A 425 27.03 12.20 11.54
N ALA A 426 27.75 12.66 10.50
CA ALA A 426 27.94 14.09 10.26
C ALA A 426 26.61 14.79 9.95
N TYR A 427 25.72 14.14 9.21
CA TYR A 427 24.37 14.64 8.95
C TYR A 427 23.54 14.73 10.24
N ALA A 428 23.54 13.69 11.08
CA ALA A 428 22.90 13.71 12.39
C ALA A 428 23.45 14.83 13.29
N ALA A 429 24.78 14.99 13.36
CA ALA A 429 25.44 16.06 14.11
C ALA A 429 25.05 17.46 13.61
N TYR A 430 24.92 17.64 12.30
CA TYR A 430 24.42 18.88 11.72
C TYR A 430 22.98 19.19 12.16
N LEU A 431 22.08 18.21 12.12
CA LEU A 431 20.69 18.41 12.56
C LEU A 431 20.60 18.73 14.05
N LEU A 432 21.40 18.05 14.89
CA LEU A 432 21.51 18.35 16.32
C LEU A 432 22.01 19.78 16.56
N THR A 433 23.04 20.21 15.84
CA THR A 433 23.57 21.58 15.93
C THR A 433 22.51 22.61 15.59
N ARG A 434 21.69 22.33 14.56
CA ARG A 434 20.58 23.20 14.15
C ARG A 434 19.45 23.23 15.19
N GLN A 435 19.29 22.19 16.01
CA GLN A 435 18.36 22.16 17.14
C GLN A 435 18.91 22.89 18.38
N GLY A 436 20.14 23.42 18.33
CA GLY A 436 20.77 24.12 19.45
C GLY A 436 21.54 23.20 20.41
N GLU A 437 21.78 21.93 20.04
CA GLU A 437 22.54 21.00 20.85
C GLU A 437 24.05 21.27 20.78
N VAL A 438 24.75 20.98 21.89
CA VAL A 438 26.22 21.11 21.95
C VAL A 438 26.87 19.90 21.28
N THR A 439 27.30 20.08 20.03
CA THR A 439 27.86 19.00 19.18
C THR A 439 29.38 19.07 19.01
N THR A 440 30.07 20.01 19.66
CA THR A 440 31.49 20.30 19.41
C THR A 440 32.40 19.09 19.59
N ALA A 441 32.15 18.25 20.61
CA ALA A 441 32.90 17.02 20.83
C ALA A 441 32.69 16.02 19.67
N ILE A 442 31.43 15.77 19.29
CA ILE A 442 31.04 14.89 18.19
C ILE A 442 31.72 15.34 16.88
N LEU A 443 31.60 16.62 16.54
CA LEU A 443 32.19 17.18 15.32
C LEU A 443 33.72 17.10 15.30
N SER A 444 34.37 17.17 16.46
CA SER A 444 35.82 17.02 16.58
C SER A 444 36.23 15.57 16.36
N THR A 445 35.55 14.62 17.02
CA THR A 445 35.78 13.18 16.84
C THR A 445 35.57 12.73 15.40
N LEU A 446 34.51 13.20 14.74
CA LEU A 446 34.25 12.88 13.33
C LEU A 446 35.39 13.38 12.43
N ARG A 447 35.91 14.60 12.65
CA ARG A 447 37.04 15.15 11.87
C ARG A 447 38.34 14.40 12.12
N GLU A 448 38.61 14.02 13.36
CA GLU A 448 39.79 13.23 13.71
C GLU A 448 39.73 11.85 13.04
N ASN A 449 38.58 11.18 13.09
CA ASN A 449 38.34 9.92 12.40
C ASN A 449 38.57 10.06 10.88
N LEU A 450 38.02 11.11 10.25
CA LEU A 450 38.19 11.37 8.82
C LEU A 450 39.66 11.55 8.42
N ARG A 451 40.41 12.31 9.23
CA ARG A 451 41.84 12.56 9.00
C ARG A 451 42.70 11.33 9.22
N ALA A 452 42.34 10.49 10.18
CA ALA A 452 43.11 9.30 10.52
C ALA A 452 42.88 8.16 9.51
N ASN A 453 41.65 8.01 9.01
CA ASN A 453 41.23 6.78 8.33
C ASN A 453 40.94 6.96 6.83
N PHE A 454 40.80 8.19 6.32
CA PHE A 454 40.43 8.44 4.92
C PHE A 454 41.37 9.41 4.22
N LYS A 455 41.53 9.25 2.90
CA LYS A 455 42.29 10.20 2.08
C LYS A 455 41.60 11.55 2.07
N GLU A 456 42.37 12.62 2.28
CA GLU A 456 41.84 13.98 2.40
C GLU A 456 41.05 14.42 1.15
N GLU A 457 41.53 14.10 -0.04
CA GLU A 457 40.87 14.40 -1.31
C GLU A 457 39.48 13.76 -1.43
N LEU A 458 39.29 12.57 -0.83
CA LEU A 458 38.05 11.81 -0.91
C LEU A 458 36.97 12.46 -0.04
N TRP A 459 37.20 12.58 1.27
CA TRP A 459 36.17 13.03 2.20
C TRP A 459 35.93 14.54 2.13
N ARG A 460 36.91 15.35 1.70
CA ARG A 460 36.71 16.80 1.49
C ARG A 460 35.77 17.11 0.33
N ASN A 461 35.57 16.18 -0.60
CA ASN A 461 34.58 16.29 -1.67
C ASN A 461 33.30 15.48 -1.38
N ASP A 462 33.14 14.98 -0.16
CA ASP A 462 31.93 14.26 0.25
C ASP A 462 30.96 15.19 0.99
N LEU A 463 29.67 14.84 1.01
CA LEU A 463 28.67 15.53 1.84
C LEU A 463 29.05 15.56 3.33
N VAL A 464 29.87 14.65 3.82
CA VAL A 464 30.47 14.73 5.16
C VAL A 464 31.07 16.12 5.40
N ALA A 465 31.89 16.63 4.47
CA ALA A 465 32.53 17.94 4.60
C ALA A 465 31.51 19.08 4.60
N VAL A 466 30.44 18.96 3.81
CA VAL A 466 29.35 19.94 3.73
C VAL A 466 28.56 20.00 5.04
N TYR A 467 28.21 18.84 5.63
CA TYR A 467 27.52 18.77 6.92
C TYR A 467 28.39 19.32 8.06
N LEU A 468 29.68 18.97 8.08
CA LEU A 468 30.62 19.54 9.04
C LEU A 468 30.72 21.06 8.87
N ALA A 469 30.91 21.55 7.64
CA ALA A 469 31.00 22.98 7.37
C ALA A 469 29.76 23.75 7.86
N ALA A 470 28.57 23.27 7.54
CA ALA A 470 27.31 23.86 8.01
C ALA A 470 27.21 23.86 9.54
N SER A 471 27.65 22.78 10.19
CA SER A 471 27.69 22.69 11.65
C SER A 471 28.65 23.72 12.27
N TYR A 472 29.87 23.85 11.74
CA TYR A 472 30.84 24.84 12.23
C TYR A 472 30.40 26.28 11.96
N GLN A 473 29.70 26.52 10.85
CA GLN A 473 29.10 27.82 10.55
C GLN A 473 28.06 28.21 11.61
N LEU A 474 27.17 27.28 11.98
CA LEU A 474 26.19 27.49 13.05
C LEU A 474 26.87 27.74 14.41
N LEU A 475 27.98 27.06 14.68
CA LEU A 475 28.81 27.25 15.87
C LEU A 475 29.73 28.49 15.83
N GLN A 476 29.58 29.37 14.82
CA GLN A 476 30.38 30.58 14.65
C GLN A 476 31.88 30.36 14.43
N GLN A 477 32.29 29.17 13.97
CA GLN A 477 33.68 28.83 13.62
C GLN A 477 33.93 28.99 12.12
N GLN A 478 33.81 30.22 11.62
CA GLN A 478 33.79 30.54 10.19
C GLN A 478 35.02 30.04 9.43
N ALA A 479 36.22 30.21 9.98
CA ALA A 479 37.45 29.78 9.30
C ALA A 479 37.48 28.27 9.00
N ILE A 480 36.94 27.45 9.90
CA ILE A 480 36.84 25.99 9.71
C ILE A 480 35.74 25.66 8.70
N ALA A 481 34.58 26.32 8.83
CA ALA A 481 33.47 26.14 7.92
C ALA A 481 33.86 26.48 6.47
N ASP A 482 34.56 27.59 6.29
CA ASP A 482 35.04 28.12 5.01
C ASP A 482 36.06 27.20 4.33
N ASP A 483 36.97 26.61 5.12
CA ASP A 483 37.93 25.61 4.63
C ASP A 483 37.21 24.36 4.12
N LEU A 484 36.31 23.81 4.93
CA LEU A 484 35.59 22.57 4.63
C LEU A 484 34.66 22.69 3.42
N ILE A 485 33.94 23.81 3.28
CA ILE A 485 32.98 24.00 2.18
C ILE A 485 33.66 24.37 0.85
N SER A 486 34.93 24.75 0.87
CA SER A 486 35.63 25.26 -0.33
C SER A 486 35.79 24.22 -1.43
N THR A 487 36.04 22.95 -1.10
CA THR A 487 36.21 21.86 -2.07
C THR A 487 34.87 21.45 -2.69
N PRO A 488 33.80 21.16 -1.92
CA PRO A 488 32.50 20.79 -2.50
C PRO A 488 31.96 21.85 -3.47
N ILE A 489 32.10 23.14 -3.14
CA ILE A 489 31.68 24.24 -4.01
C ILE A 489 32.37 24.18 -5.39
N LYS A 490 33.67 23.90 -5.43
CA LYS A 490 34.45 23.85 -6.68
C LYS A 490 34.07 22.65 -7.56
N GLN A 491 33.45 21.64 -6.99
CA GLN A 491 33.13 20.37 -7.65
C GLN A 491 31.66 20.28 -8.08
N LEU A 492 30.84 21.28 -7.74
CA LEU A 492 29.44 21.39 -8.21
C LEU A 492 29.38 21.34 -9.74
N GLY A 493 28.60 20.40 -10.29
CA GLY A 493 28.39 20.23 -11.73
C GLY A 493 29.60 19.67 -12.49
N VAL A 494 30.69 19.30 -11.80
CA VAL A 494 31.91 18.76 -12.44
C VAL A 494 31.84 17.23 -12.60
N ASN A 495 31.22 16.54 -11.63
CA ASN A 495 31.15 15.08 -11.62
C ASN A 495 29.85 14.57 -12.25
N ALA A 496 29.95 14.04 -13.48
CA ALA A 496 28.85 13.36 -14.17
C ALA A 496 28.91 11.82 -14.01
N ALA A 497 29.29 11.33 -12.82
CA ALA A 497 29.34 9.89 -12.58
C ALA A 497 27.96 9.26 -12.75
N ALA A 498 27.92 8.01 -13.22
CA ALA A 498 26.67 7.30 -13.44
C ALA A 498 25.87 7.17 -12.13
N TYR A 499 24.55 7.26 -12.26
CA TYR A 499 23.61 7.05 -11.16
C TYR A 499 23.87 5.70 -10.44
N SER A 500 24.00 5.75 -9.12
CA SER A 500 24.10 4.59 -8.24
C SER A 500 23.12 4.75 -7.09
N TYR A 501 22.34 3.71 -6.81
CA TYR A 501 21.39 3.71 -5.70
C TYR A 501 22.03 3.29 -4.36
N GLN A 502 23.35 3.16 -4.30
CA GLN A 502 24.05 2.76 -3.09
C GLN A 502 24.07 3.91 -2.07
N ASP A 503 23.68 3.59 -0.83
CA ASP A 503 23.77 4.46 0.34
C ASP A 503 23.10 5.85 0.21
N TYR A 504 22.09 5.95 -0.66
CA TYR A 504 21.36 7.20 -0.95
C TYR A 504 22.29 8.36 -1.34
N TYR A 505 23.33 8.06 -2.10
CA TYR A 505 24.36 9.02 -2.47
C TYR A 505 24.80 8.87 -3.93
N ASP A 506 24.58 9.94 -4.70
CA ASP A 506 25.04 10.09 -6.08
C ASP A 506 25.49 11.55 -6.34
N PRO A 507 26.09 11.88 -7.49
CA PRO A 507 26.52 13.24 -7.78
C PRO A 507 25.40 14.29 -7.76
N LEU A 508 24.19 13.93 -8.18
CA LEU A 508 23.04 14.84 -8.16
C LEU A 508 22.59 15.11 -6.73
N ILE A 509 22.54 14.08 -5.87
CA ILE A 509 22.24 14.21 -4.45
C ILE A 509 23.32 15.05 -3.76
N HIS A 510 24.60 14.80 -4.05
CA HIS A 510 25.73 15.58 -3.54
C HIS A 510 25.55 17.07 -3.88
N ASP A 511 25.31 17.40 -5.14
CA ASP A 511 25.22 18.78 -5.60
C ASP A 511 23.96 19.47 -5.08
N ALA A 512 22.80 18.80 -5.13
CA ALA A 512 21.54 19.33 -4.61
C ALA A 512 21.60 19.61 -3.12
N GLN A 513 22.15 18.68 -2.33
CA GLN A 513 22.30 18.83 -0.89
C GLN A 513 23.34 19.91 -0.53
N THR A 514 24.40 20.03 -1.32
CA THR A 514 25.39 21.11 -1.17
C THR A 514 24.75 22.48 -1.42
N VAL A 515 24.03 22.64 -2.52
CA VAL A 515 23.29 23.88 -2.83
C VAL A 515 22.26 24.20 -1.74
N TYR A 516 21.54 23.20 -1.24
CA TYR A 516 20.60 23.37 -0.13
C TYR A 516 21.27 23.95 1.14
N LEU A 517 22.41 23.40 1.56
CA LEU A 517 23.13 23.89 2.75
C LEU A 517 23.81 25.24 2.51
N LEU A 518 24.27 25.52 1.29
CA LEU A 518 24.79 26.83 0.91
C LEU A 518 23.72 27.91 0.98
N ALA A 519 22.52 27.65 0.44
CA ALA A 519 21.41 28.58 0.52
C ALA A 519 21.03 28.91 1.96
N LYS A 520 21.14 27.92 2.85
CA LYS A 520 20.72 28.05 4.25
C LYS A 520 21.76 28.72 5.15
N HIS A 521 23.04 28.39 4.99
CA HIS A 521 24.10 28.78 5.94
C HIS A 521 25.20 29.64 5.34
N PHE A 522 25.32 29.68 4.01
CA PHE A 522 26.35 30.44 3.28
C PHE A 522 25.74 31.29 2.13
N PRO A 523 24.71 32.11 2.38
CA PRO A 523 23.97 32.80 1.31
C PRO A 523 24.86 33.74 0.47
N ALA A 524 25.85 34.39 1.10
CA ALA A 524 26.80 35.24 0.38
C ALA A 524 27.66 34.46 -0.62
N ARG A 525 28.03 33.21 -0.30
CA ARG A 525 28.78 32.36 -1.21
C ARG A 525 27.90 31.92 -2.39
N LEU A 526 26.65 31.53 -2.12
CA LEU A 526 25.71 31.16 -3.16
C LEU A 526 25.44 32.31 -4.15
N GLN A 527 25.27 33.54 -3.65
CA GLN A 527 25.08 34.73 -4.49
C GLN A 527 26.29 35.05 -5.38
N ALA A 528 27.49 34.68 -4.97
CA ALA A 528 28.71 34.88 -5.74
C ALA A 528 28.96 33.78 -6.79
N MET A 529 28.14 32.73 -6.84
CA MET A 529 28.33 31.62 -7.78
C MET A 529 27.88 31.97 -9.21
N PRO A 530 28.56 31.44 -10.23
CA PRO A 530 28.11 31.61 -11.61
C PRO A 530 26.81 30.85 -11.85
N THR A 531 25.88 31.48 -12.59
CA THR A 531 24.57 30.88 -12.92
C THR A 531 24.67 29.65 -13.82
N THR A 532 25.83 29.43 -14.46
CA THR A 532 26.11 28.27 -15.30
C THR A 532 26.07 26.94 -14.54
N ILE A 533 26.25 26.95 -13.22
CA ILE A 533 26.12 25.74 -12.38
C ILE A 533 24.68 25.18 -12.40
N PHE A 534 23.68 26.03 -12.71
CA PHE A 534 22.27 25.64 -12.80
C PHE A 534 21.83 25.37 -14.25
N GLN A 535 22.74 25.41 -15.22
CA GLN A 535 22.49 25.14 -16.64
C GLN A 535 22.95 23.71 -16.96
N THR A 536 22.19 22.72 -16.53
CA THR A 536 22.36 21.30 -16.90
C THR A 536 21.17 20.79 -17.69
#